data_AF-A0A8J3DGK9-F1
#
_entry.id   AF-A0A8J3DGK9-F1
#
_cell.length_a   1.000
_cell.length_b   1.000
_cell.length_c   1.000
_cell.angle_alpha   90.00
_cell.angle_beta   90.00
_cell.angle_gamma   90.00
#
_symmetry.space_group_name_H-M   'P 1'
#
loop_
_entity.id
_entity.type
_entity.pdbx_description
1 polymer ?
#
loop_
_entity_poly.entity_id
_entity_poly.type
_entity_poly.pdbx_seq_one_letter_code
_entity_poly.pdbx_strand_id
1 'polypeptide(L)'
;MLTSAEKKKLRGMAQRLPNHAHVGKLGLTDSLVAELELMLKRQQLVKVKFIVDRDAMKAVISDIEQRTTCECVGHVGKTAAFYRAKPKTEAEAK
;
A
#
# COMPACT_ATOMS: atom_id res chain seq x y z
N MET A 1 10.05 -6.65 8.35
CA MET A 1 10.63 -5.95 7.19
C MET A 1 10.60 -6.89 6.01
N LEU A 2 10.04 -6.47 4.87
CA LEU A 2 10.12 -7.24 3.63
C LEU A 2 11.53 -7.19 3.04
N THR A 3 12.02 -8.32 2.55
CA THR A 3 13.28 -8.36 1.79
C THR A 3 13.13 -7.68 0.43
N SER A 4 14.24 -7.19 -0.14
CA SER A 4 14.25 -6.55 -1.47
C SER A 4 13.70 -7.48 -2.57
N ALA A 5 13.90 -8.79 -2.44
CA ALA A 5 13.38 -9.80 -3.37
C ALA A 5 11.83 -9.90 -3.29
N GLU A 6 11.28 -9.90 -2.08
CA GLU A 6 9.83 -9.93 -1.86
C GLU A 6 9.16 -8.66 -2.38
N LYS A 7 9.74 -7.48 -2.11
CA LYS A 7 9.23 -6.21 -2.66
C LYS A 7 9.18 -6.24 -4.18
N LYS A 8 10.23 -6.75 -4.84
CA LYS A 8 10.28 -6.87 -6.30
C LYS A 8 9.17 -7.78 -6.83
N LYS A 9 8.94 -8.93 -6.18
CA LYS A 9 7.86 -9.86 -6.54
C LYS A 9 6.48 -9.22 -6.39
N LEU A 10 6.21 -8.60 -5.24
CA LEU A 10 4.95 -7.93 -4.94
C LEU A 10 4.70 -6.73 -5.86
N ARG A 11 5.74 -5.98 -6.22
CA ARG A 11 5.63 -4.89 -7.20
C ARG A 11 5.23 -5.41 -8.57
N GLY A 12 5.78 -6.55 -9.01
CA GLY A 12 5.36 -7.23 -10.24
C GLY A 12 3.90 -7.68 -10.19
N MET A 13 3.46 -8.24 -9.06
CA MET A 13 2.06 -8.62 -8.85
C MET A 13 1.13 -7.39 -8.86
N ALA A 14 1.53 -6.31 -8.19
CA ALA A 14 0.78 -5.06 -8.14
C ALA A 14 0.64 -4.37 -9.50
N GLN A 15 1.58 -4.56 -10.44
CA GLN A 15 1.40 -4.02 -11.79
C GLN A 15 0.22 -4.65 -12.53
N ARG A 16 -0.05 -5.94 -12.30
CA ARG A 16 -1.16 -6.69 -12.91
C ARG A 16 -2.50 -6.48 -12.21
N LEU A 17 -2.47 -5.97 -10.97
CA LEU A 17 -3.66 -5.69 -10.18
C LEU A 17 -4.34 -4.38 -10.64
N PRO A 18 -5.69 -4.34 -10.63
CA PRO A 18 -6.43 -3.11 -10.83
C PRO A 18 -6.18 -2.13 -9.66
N ASN A 19 -6.49 -0.85 -9.87
CA ASN A 19 -6.45 0.12 -8.77
C ASN A 19 -7.66 -0.12 -7.88
N HIS A 20 -7.41 -0.40 -6.61
CA HIS A 20 -8.45 -0.71 -5.62
C HIS A 20 -9.01 0.54 -4.96
N ALA A 21 -8.16 1.55 -4.76
CA ALA A 21 -8.53 2.81 -4.13
C ALA A 21 -7.90 4.00 -4.87
N HIS A 22 -8.56 5.14 -4.82
CA HIS A 22 -8.09 6.38 -5.44
C HIS A 22 -8.04 7.52 -4.39
N VAL A 23 -6.87 8.12 -4.20
CA VAL A 23 -6.68 9.32 -3.38
C VAL A 23 -6.81 10.54 -4.30
N GLY A 24 -7.87 11.32 -4.10
CA GLY A 24 -8.15 12.54 -4.84
C GLY A 24 -7.45 13.78 -4.28
N LYS A 25 -7.86 14.97 -4.75
CA LYS A 25 -7.33 16.27 -4.29
C LYS A 25 -7.63 16.57 -2.81
N LEU A 26 -8.68 15.97 -2.26
CA LEU A 26 -9.04 16.06 -0.83
C LEU A 26 -8.04 15.32 0.07
N GLY A 27 -7.11 14.55 -0.52
CA GLY A 27 -6.11 13.81 0.24
C GLY A 27 -6.67 12.53 0.88
N LEU A 28 -6.00 12.09 1.94
CA LEU A 28 -6.35 10.89 2.68
C LEU A 28 -7.41 11.23 3.74
N THR A 29 -8.61 10.68 3.61
CA THR A 29 -9.69 10.84 4.58
C THR A 29 -9.80 9.62 5.49
N ASP A 30 -10.36 9.78 6.69
CA ASP A 30 -10.54 8.68 7.64
C ASP A 30 -11.37 7.52 7.07
N SER A 31 -12.41 7.83 6.30
CA SER A 31 -13.20 6.81 5.60
C SER A 31 -12.36 6.01 4.61
N LEU A 32 -11.49 6.69 3.84
CA LEU A 32 -10.60 6.03 2.88
C LEU A 32 -9.55 5.17 3.59
N VAL A 33 -9.05 5.61 4.73
CA VAL A 33 -8.13 4.83 5.56
C VAL A 33 -8.81 3.57 6.10
N ALA A 34 -10.03 3.68 6.64
CA ALA A 34 -10.78 2.53 7.13
C ALA A 34 -11.04 1.51 6.00
N GLU A 35 -11.38 2.00 4.81
CA GLU A 35 -11.60 1.16 3.63
C GLU A 35 -10.30 0.48 3.16
N LEU A 36 -9.21 1.23 3.07
CA LEU A 36 -7.86 0.71 2.78
C LEU A 36 -7.45 -0.34 3.80
N GLU A 37 -7.72 -0.12 5.09
CA GLU A 37 -7.40 -1.06 6.14
C GLU A 37 -8.14 -2.38 5.98
N LEU A 38 -9.44 -2.31 5.67
CA LEU A 38 -10.26 -3.49 5.41
C LEU A 38 -9.77 -4.24 4.17
N MET A 39 -9.45 -3.52 3.09
CA MET A 39 -8.91 -4.12 1.87
C MET A 39 -7.55 -4.78 2.11
N LEU A 40 -6.64 -4.10 2.82
CA LEU A 40 -5.33 -4.64 3.19
C LEU A 40 -5.46 -5.87 4.10
N LYS A 41 -6.42 -5.91 5.02
CA LYS A 41 -6.72 -7.09 5.84
C LYS A 41 -7.20 -8.28 4.99
N ARG A 42 -8.00 -8.04 3.95
CA ARG A 42 -8.59 -9.09 3.10
C ARG A 42 -7.64 -9.59 2.01
N GLN A 43 -7.03 -8.68 1.26
CA GLN A 43 -6.24 -8.99 0.08
C GLN A 43 -4.73 -8.94 0.31
N GLN A 44 -4.27 -8.36 1.41
CA GLN A 44 -2.86 -8.19 1.79
C GLN A 44 -2.04 -7.30 0.85
N LEU A 45 -2.35 -7.25 -0.45
CA LEU A 45 -1.72 -6.41 -1.45
C LEU A 45 -2.77 -5.51 -2.11
N VAL A 46 -2.63 -4.20 -1.96
CA VAL A 46 -3.57 -3.21 -2.46
C VAL A 46 -2.83 -2.18 -3.32
N LYS A 47 -3.41 -1.83 -4.46
CA LYS A 47 -2.88 -0.81 -5.36
C LYS A 47 -3.73 0.44 -5.28
N VAL A 48 -3.11 1.57 -4.98
CA VAL A 48 -3.77 2.85 -4.78
C VAL A 48 -3.29 3.83 -5.84
N LYS A 49 -4.22 4.56 -6.47
CA LYS A 49 -3.89 5.65 -7.40
C LYS A 49 -3.97 6.99 -6.68
N PHE A 50 -2.99 7.84 -6.92
CA PHE A 50 -2.86 9.17 -6.34
C PHE A 50 -3.11 10.21 -7.42
N ILE A 51 -4.10 11.07 -7.22
CA ILE A 51 -4.42 12.19 -8.09
C ILE A 51 -3.95 13.49 -7.40
N VAL A 52 -2.75 13.43 -6.84
CA VAL A 52 -2.07 14.54 -6.15
C VAL A 52 -0.68 14.73 -6.73
N ASP A 53 -0.03 15.84 -6.39
CA ASP A 53 1.34 16.13 -6.78
C ASP A 53 2.33 15.15 -6.14
N ARG A 54 3.53 15.08 -6.73
CA ARG A 54 4.57 14.11 -6.33
C ARG A 54 5.02 14.31 -4.87
N ASP A 55 4.99 15.56 -4.40
CA ASP A 55 5.36 15.92 -3.03
C ASP A 55 4.27 15.47 -2.04
N ALA A 56 3.00 15.83 -2.32
CA ALA A 56 1.84 15.36 -1.57
C ALA A 56 1.73 13.83 -1.58
N MET A 57 2.08 13.16 -2.69
CA MET A 57 2.08 11.70 -2.77
C MET A 57 2.99 11.05 -1.73
N LYS A 58 4.19 11.59 -1.49
CA LYS A 58 5.09 11.06 -0.45
C LYS A 58 4.52 11.24 0.94
N ALA A 59 3.94 12.41 1.23
CA ALA A 59 3.29 12.68 2.51
C ALA A 59 2.13 11.70 2.75
N VAL A 60 1.27 11.50 1.74
CA VAL A 60 0.15 10.56 1.85
C VAL A 60 0.62 9.11 1.99
N ILE A 61 1.65 8.68 1.25
CA ILE A 61 2.21 7.32 1.42
C ILE A 61 2.65 7.11 2.86
N SER A 62 3.39 8.06 3.44
CA SER A 62 3.85 7.96 4.83
C SER A 62 2.68 7.93 5.82
N ASP A 63 1.65 8.73 5.58
CA ASP A 63 0.43 8.75 6.41
C ASP A 63 -0.32 7.40 6.34
N ILE A 64 -0.48 6.83 5.14
CA ILE A 64 -1.06 5.48 4.95
C ILE A 64 -0.25 4.43 5.69
N GLU A 65 1.08 4.43 5.58
CA GLU A 65 1.94 3.45 6.28
C GLU A 65 1.75 3.53 7.79
N GLN A 66 1.71 4.74 8.35
CA GLN A 66 1.50 4.97 9.78
C GLN A 66 0.11 4.54 10.25
N ARG A 67 -0.95 4.90 9.51
CA ARG A 67 -2.33 4.65 9.90
C ARG A 67 -2.79 3.21 9.70
N THR A 68 -2.25 2.53 8.68
CA THR A 68 -2.74 1.21 8.24
C THR A 68 -1.79 0.06 8.59
N THR A 69 -0.64 0.38 9.18
CA THR A 69 0.45 -0.58 9.51
C THR A 69 0.81 -1.45 8.29
N CYS A 70 0.87 -0.82 7.12
CA CYS A 70 1.27 -1.47 5.88
C CYS A 70 2.62 -0.94 5.42
N GLU A 71 3.25 -1.66 4.49
CA GLU A 71 4.54 -1.29 3.92
C GLU A 71 4.38 -0.98 2.43
N CYS A 72 4.93 0.15 1.98
CA CYS A 72 4.97 0.50 0.57
C CYS A 72 6.02 -0.36 -0.16
N VAL A 73 5.57 -1.25 -1.05
CA VAL A 73 6.47 -2.09 -1.86
C VAL A 73 7.02 -1.35 -3.07
N GLY A 74 6.41 -0.20 -3.39
CA GLY A 74 6.88 0.74 -4.40
C GLY A 74 5.76 1.42 -5.15
N HIS A 75 6.12 2.46 -5.90
CA HIS A 75 5.18 3.23 -6.70
C HIS A 75 5.58 3.25 -8.18
N VAL A 76 4.59 3.32 -9.07
CA VAL A 76 4.76 3.41 -10.53
C VAL A 76 3.91 4.56 -11.03
N GLY A 77 4.56 5.62 -11.52
CA GLY A 77 3.88 6.87 -11.91
C GLY A 77 3.07 7.44 -10.75
N LYS A 78 1.76 7.60 -10.96
CA LYS A 78 0.77 8.08 -9.99
C LYS A 78 0.09 6.96 -9.20
N THR A 79 0.65 5.76 -9.15
CA THR A 79 0.10 4.64 -8.36
C THR A 79 1.13 4.12 -7.38
N ALA A 80 0.71 3.71 -6.18
CA ALA A 80 1.56 3.01 -5.22
C ALA A 80 0.93 1.69 -4.81
N ALA A 81 1.79 0.72 -4.52
CA ALA A 81 1.40 -0.58 -4.04
C ALA A 81 1.77 -0.70 -2.57
N PHE A 82 0.80 -1.09 -1.77
CA PHE A 82 0.92 -1.29 -0.33
C PHE A 82 0.68 -2.75 -0.01
N TYR A 83 1.55 -3.30 0.82
CA TYR A 83 1.43 -4.65 1.31
C TYR A 83 1.34 -4.65 2.82
N ARG A 84 0.34 -5.33 3.36
CA ARG A 84 0.22 -5.61 4.79
C ARG A 84 0.57 -7.07 5.01
N ALA A 85 1.76 -7.30 5.57
CA ALA A 85 2.10 -8.61 6.11
C ALA A 85 1.11 -8.91 7.25
N LYS A 86 0.55 -10.13 7.27
CA LYS A 86 -0.13 -10.61 8.48
C LYS A 86 0.88 -10.59 9.63
N PRO A 87 0.46 -10.29 10.88
CA PRO A 87 1.34 -10.46 12.02
C PRO A 87 1.86 -11.90 11.96
N LYS A 88 3.17 -12.02 11.73
CA LYS A 88 3.88 -13.28 11.69
C LYS A 88 3.89 -13.78 13.13
N THR A 89 2.85 -14.50 13.53
CA THR A 89 3.04 -15.56 14.53
C THR A 89 4.03 -16.53 13.89
N GLU A 90 5.29 -16.34 14.24
CA GLU A 90 6.33 -17.36 14.33
C GLU A 90 6.05 -18.66 13.55
N ALA A 91 6.16 -18.59 12.22
CA ALA A 91 6.36 -19.77 11.40
C ALA A 91 7.25 -19.34 10.24
N GLU A 92 8.26 -20.14 9.96
CA GLU A 92 9.30 -19.91 8.96
C GLU A 92 10.40 -18.96 9.45
N ALA A 93 11.02 -19.36 10.56
CA ALA A 93 12.46 -19.55 10.55
C ALA A 93 12.77 -20.76 9.65
N LYS A 94 13.47 -20.53 8.53
CA LYS A 94 14.30 -21.53 7.90
C LYS A 94 15.31 -20.85 6.99
#